data_AF-A0A7W0SE36-F1
#
_entry.id   AF-A0A7W0SE36-F1
#
_cell.length_a   1.000
_cell.length_b   1.000
_cell.length_c   1.000
_cell.angle_alpha   90.00
_cell.angle_beta   90.00
_cell.angle_gamma   90.00
#
_symmetry.space_group_name_H-M   'P 1'
#
loop_
_entity.id
_entity.type
_entity.pdbx_description
1 polymer ?
#
loop_
_entity_poly.entity_id
_entity_poly.type
_entity_poly.pdbx_seq_one_letter_code
_entity_poly.pdbx_strand_id
1 'polypeptide(L)'
;MVRFAPSQEEDPRPATLAQLFVVVAMILGVLTLAAIFVGSSLASFPSTVFHTSLLDIGNWVDRSGRPTVIRGRVAEKLGFTSVDLRVRELGFRKPSEELTHVCSTTDLLGFEDTIFLALVNESTGDALVWRASRNGDLISTARFENGVATSISNNSAQTAFVAEKEYFL
;
A
#
# COMPACT_ATOMS: atom_id res chain seq x y z
N MET A 1 45.16 23.02 69.64
CA MET A 1 44.69 21.64 69.34
C MET A 1 43.34 21.81 68.68
N VAL A 2 43.08 21.51 67.42
CA VAL A 2 43.52 20.40 66.55
C VAL A 2 43.69 20.93 65.12
N ARG A 3 44.74 20.45 64.42
CA ARG A 3 45.07 20.68 62.99
C ARG A 3 44.43 19.59 62.13
N PHE A 4 44.50 19.77 60.80
CA PHE A 4 44.09 18.89 59.68
C PHE A 4 42.65 19.14 59.19
N ALA A 5 42.33 19.27 57.91
CA ALA A 5 43.06 19.37 56.64
C ALA A 5 42.04 19.86 55.57
N PRO A 6 42.45 20.45 54.43
CA PRO A 6 41.52 20.96 53.42
C PRO A 6 40.82 19.82 52.67
N SER A 7 39.49 19.85 52.60
CA SER A 7 38.70 18.93 51.80
C SER A 7 38.91 19.22 50.31
N GLN A 8 39.26 18.16 49.61
CA GLN A 8 39.62 18.10 48.21
C GLN A 8 38.56 18.69 47.28
N GLU A 9 39.06 19.45 46.33
CA GLU A 9 38.45 19.91 45.08
C GLU A 9 38.04 18.67 44.27
N GLU A 10 36.73 18.39 44.17
CA GLU A 10 36.22 17.38 43.24
C GLU A 10 36.29 17.94 41.82
N ASP A 11 37.40 17.60 41.18
CA ASP A 11 37.67 17.74 39.76
C ASP A 11 36.52 17.11 38.94
N PRO A 12 35.77 17.86 38.13
CA PRO A 12 34.79 17.28 37.22
C PRO A 12 35.57 16.54 36.14
N ARG A 13 35.66 15.21 36.27
CA ARG A 13 36.23 14.32 35.25
C ARG A 13 35.66 14.74 33.88
N PRO A 14 36.51 15.03 32.89
CA PRO A 14 36.04 15.43 31.58
C PRO A 14 35.23 14.27 31.01
N ALA A 15 33.94 14.51 30.79
CA ALA A 15 33.10 13.61 30.02
C ALA A 15 33.80 13.40 28.67
N THR A 16 34.37 12.21 28.53
CA THR A 16 35.15 11.77 27.38
C THR A 16 34.35 12.05 26.12
N LEU A 17 34.98 12.76 25.17
CA LEU A 17 34.49 13.14 23.84
C LEU A 17 33.77 12.02 23.06
N ALA A 18 33.88 10.76 23.50
CA ALA A 18 33.19 9.59 22.96
C ALA A 18 31.65 9.63 23.07
N GLN A 19 31.06 10.39 24.00
CA GLN A 19 29.59 10.48 24.10
C GLN A 19 28.95 11.55 23.21
N LEU A 20 29.73 12.46 22.62
CA LEU A 20 29.19 13.51 21.73
C LEU A 20 29.12 13.09 20.25
N PHE A 21 29.85 12.05 19.83
CA PHE A 21 29.88 11.62 18.42
C PHE A 21 28.69 10.74 18.00
N VAL A 22 28.00 10.08 18.95
CA VAL A 22 26.88 9.19 18.63
C VAL A 22 25.63 9.97 18.21
N VAL A 23 25.45 11.20 18.69
CA VAL A 23 24.24 11.98 18.38
C VAL A 23 24.34 12.69 17.02
N VAL A 24 25.55 13.03 16.54
CA VAL A 24 25.72 13.71 15.23
C VAL A 24 25.79 12.71 14.06
N ALA A 25 26.30 11.50 14.26
CA ALA A 25 26.32 10.47 13.21
C ALA A 25 24.92 9.93 12.86
N MET A 26 23.94 10.05 13.77
CA MET A 26 22.58 9.58 13.52
C MET A 26 21.75 10.57 12.65
N ILE A 27 22.18 11.82 12.53
CA ILE A 27 21.45 12.84 11.73
C ILE A 27 22.02 12.97 10.30
N LEU A 28 23.28 12.57 10.06
CA LEU A 28 23.88 12.57 8.71
C LEU A 28 23.74 11.25 7.94
N GLY A 29 23.40 10.13 8.61
CA GLY A 29 23.07 8.86 7.96
C GLY A 29 21.66 8.80 7.35
N VAL A 30 20.80 9.79 7.65
CA VAL A 30 19.42 9.86 7.15
C VAL A 30 19.32 10.71 5.87
N LEU A 31 20.38 11.42 5.48
CA LEU A 31 20.39 12.36 4.35
C LEU A 31 21.26 11.96 3.15
N THR A 32 21.87 10.77 3.16
CA THR A 32 22.56 10.18 1.99
C THR A 32 21.75 9.08 1.30
N LEU A 33 20.44 9.01 1.54
CA LEU A 33 19.51 8.19 0.75
C LEU A 33 18.85 8.99 -0.40
N ALA A 34 19.42 10.14 -0.75
CA ALA A 34 18.82 11.11 -1.68
C ALA A 34 19.62 11.36 -2.97
N ALA A 35 20.75 10.70 -3.23
CA ALA A 35 21.45 10.87 -4.51
C ALA A 35 22.42 9.71 -4.81
N ILE A 36 22.54 9.38 -6.10
CA ILE A 36 23.44 8.38 -6.75
C ILE A 36 22.76 7.01 -6.90
N PHE A 37 21.94 6.72 -7.92
CA PHE A 37 22.05 6.92 -9.37
C PHE A 37 23.03 5.94 -10.07
N VAL A 38 22.44 5.23 -11.03
CA VAL A 38 22.99 4.50 -12.20
C VAL A 38 23.51 3.08 -12.01
N GLY A 39 22.62 2.14 -12.33
CA GLY A 39 22.95 0.74 -12.60
C GLY A 39 21.89 0.07 -13.47
N SER A 40 21.62 0.66 -14.64
CA SER A 40 21.17 0.01 -15.88
C SER A 40 20.28 -1.24 -15.76
N SER A 41 18.97 -1.05 -15.82
CA SER A 41 18.07 -1.96 -16.53
C SER A 41 16.86 -1.16 -16.97
N LEU A 42 16.83 -0.81 -18.27
CA LEU A 42 15.62 -0.36 -18.95
C LEU A 42 14.66 -1.55 -19.04
N ALA A 43 14.09 -1.94 -17.90
CA ALA A 43 12.78 -2.56 -17.94
C ALA A 43 11.85 -1.48 -18.50
N SER A 44 11.20 -1.78 -19.61
CA SER A 44 10.14 -0.94 -20.16
C SER A 44 9.00 -0.97 -19.16
N PHE A 45 9.07 -0.11 -18.14
CA PHE A 45 7.98 0.07 -17.21
C PHE A 45 6.80 0.63 -18.01
N PRO A 46 5.57 0.16 -17.79
CA PRO A 46 4.43 0.97 -18.16
C PRO A 46 4.65 2.32 -17.47
N SER A 47 4.79 3.39 -18.25
CA SER A 47 4.77 4.75 -17.73
C SER A 47 3.59 4.84 -16.77
N THR A 48 3.83 5.16 -15.51
CA THR A 48 2.77 5.41 -14.53
C THR A 48 1.83 6.43 -15.16
N VAL A 49 0.65 5.97 -15.61
CA VAL A 49 -0.36 6.86 -16.15
C VAL A 49 -1.05 7.43 -14.92
N PHE A 50 -0.65 8.64 -14.53
CA PHE A 50 -1.35 9.38 -13.48
C PHE A 50 -2.77 9.67 -13.97
N HIS A 51 -3.75 9.20 -13.20
CA HIS A 51 -5.16 9.36 -13.52
C HIS A 51 -5.77 10.33 -12.54
N THR A 52 -6.60 11.26 -13.03
CA THR A 52 -7.20 12.28 -12.16
C THR A 52 -8.41 11.78 -11.38
N SER A 53 -8.97 10.62 -11.76
CA SER A 53 -10.16 10.05 -11.13
C SER A 53 -10.26 8.53 -11.31
N LEU A 54 -11.04 7.86 -10.45
CA LEU A 54 -11.38 6.44 -10.63
C LEU A 54 -12.18 6.18 -11.92
N LEU A 55 -12.89 7.18 -12.43
CA LEU A 55 -13.56 7.11 -13.74
C LEU A 55 -12.53 6.94 -14.86
N ASP A 56 -11.45 7.72 -14.84
CA ASP A 56 -10.38 7.63 -15.83
C ASP A 56 -9.66 6.27 -15.74
N ILE A 57 -9.42 5.78 -14.52
CA ILE A 57 -8.83 4.46 -14.27
C ILE A 57 -9.77 3.36 -14.79
N GLY A 58 -11.06 3.42 -14.47
CA GLY A 58 -12.04 2.45 -14.94
C GLY A 58 -12.09 2.39 -16.47
N ASN A 59 -12.14 3.55 -17.14
CA ASN A 59 -12.12 3.66 -18.59
C ASN A 59 -10.81 3.15 -19.22
N TRP A 60 -9.70 3.23 -18.49
CA TRP A 60 -8.43 2.64 -18.91
C TRP A 60 -8.48 1.12 -18.79
N VAL A 61 -8.89 0.58 -17.63
CA VAL A 61 -9.03 -0.87 -17.40
C VAL A 61 -10.00 -1.51 -18.39
N ASP A 62 -11.11 -0.86 -18.73
CA ASP A 62 -12.07 -1.37 -19.72
C ASP A 62 -11.43 -1.60 -21.09
N ARG A 63 -10.45 -0.75 -21.47
CA ARG A 63 -9.78 -0.80 -22.78
C ARG A 63 -8.57 -1.72 -22.77
N SER A 64 -7.71 -1.62 -21.76
CA SER A 64 -6.39 -2.26 -21.73
C SER A 64 -6.29 -3.44 -20.77
N GLY A 65 -7.25 -3.60 -19.85
CA GLY A 65 -7.26 -4.64 -18.83
C GLY A 65 -7.36 -6.05 -19.43
N ARG A 66 -6.75 -7.01 -18.74
CA ARG A 66 -6.76 -8.43 -19.14
C ARG A 66 -7.99 -9.13 -18.57
N PRO A 67 -8.66 -10.01 -19.33
CA PRO A 67 -9.78 -10.80 -18.81
C PRO A 67 -9.32 -11.73 -17.69
N THR A 68 -10.09 -11.76 -16.60
CA THR A 68 -9.83 -12.55 -15.40
C THR A 68 -11.16 -12.78 -14.64
N VAL A 69 -11.09 -13.28 -13.41
CA VAL A 69 -12.26 -13.48 -12.55
C VAL A 69 -11.99 -13.08 -11.09
N ILE A 70 -12.97 -12.42 -10.48
CA ILE A 70 -13.10 -12.40 -9.01
C ILE A 70 -13.85 -13.67 -8.61
N ARG A 71 -13.24 -14.49 -7.76
CA ARG A 71 -13.83 -15.78 -7.34
C ARG A 71 -15.17 -15.60 -6.66
N GLY A 72 -16.11 -16.51 -6.92
CA GLY A 72 -17.49 -16.42 -6.43
C GLY A 72 -17.61 -16.21 -4.92
N ARG A 73 -16.76 -16.87 -4.13
CA ARG A 73 -16.71 -16.66 -2.67
C ARG A 73 -16.39 -15.22 -2.26
N VAL A 74 -15.54 -14.51 -3.02
CA VAL A 74 -15.22 -13.09 -2.77
C VAL A 74 -16.32 -12.21 -3.36
N ALA A 75 -16.79 -12.51 -4.57
CA ALA A 75 -17.87 -11.78 -5.23
C ALA A 75 -19.14 -11.74 -4.37
N GLU A 76 -19.49 -12.86 -3.73
CA GLU A 76 -20.61 -12.94 -2.79
C GLU A 76 -20.47 -11.93 -1.64
N LYS A 77 -19.27 -11.77 -1.07
CA LYS A 77 -19.02 -10.81 0.02
C LYS A 77 -18.97 -9.36 -0.45
N LEU A 78 -18.90 -9.13 -1.75
CA LEU A 78 -19.02 -7.81 -2.40
C LEU A 78 -20.45 -7.51 -2.87
N GLY A 79 -21.42 -8.38 -2.53
CA GLY A 79 -22.83 -8.19 -2.83
C GLY A 79 -23.26 -8.70 -4.22
N PHE A 80 -22.49 -9.59 -4.84
CA PHE A 80 -22.87 -10.30 -6.05
C PHE A 80 -23.41 -11.70 -5.72
N THR A 81 -23.85 -12.43 -6.74
CA THR A 81 -24.16 -13.86 -6.60
C THR A 81 -22.86 -14.66 -6.38
N SER A 82 -22.96 -15.86 -5.80
CA SER A 82 -21.81 -16.73 -5.47
C SER A 82 -21.18 -17.41 -6.70
N VAL A 83 -21.17 -16.72 -7.85
CA VAL A 83 -20.58 -17.16 -9.11
C VAL A 83 -19.32 -16.34 -9.39
N ASP A 84 -18.35 -16.93 -10.10
CA ASP A 84 -17.16 -16.20 -10.52
C ASP A 84 -17.58 -14.98 -11.36
N LEU A 85 -17.18 -13.80 -10.89
CA LEU A 85 -17.47 -12.53 -11.54
C LEU A 85 -16.39 -12.27 -12.59
N ARG A 86 -16.80 -12.22 -13.86
CA ARG A 86 -15.91 -11.82 -14.95
C ARG A 86 -15.52 -10.36 -14.79
N VAL A 87 -14.22 -10.11 -14.82
CA VAL A 87 -13.67 -8.75 -14.78
C VAL A 87 -12.54 -8.60 -15.79
N ARG A 88 -12.19 -7.34 -16.08
CA ARG A 88 -10.92 -6.97 -16.70
C ARG A 88 -10.05 -6.35 -15.63
N GLU A 89 -8.77 -6.68 -15.58
CA GLU A 89 -7.88 -6.16 -14.53
C GLU A 89 -6.52 -5.68 -15.04
N LEU A 90 -5.90 -4.82 -14.24
CA LEU A 90 -4.51 -4.42 -14.31
C LEU A 90 -3.89 -4.53 -12.92
N GLY A 91 -2.69 -5.11 -12.84
CA GLY A 91 -1.93 -5.27 -11.61
C GLY A 91 -0.62 -4.48 -11.65
N PHE A 92 -0.26 -3.86 -10.53
CA PHE A 92 0.95 -3.08 -10.33
C PHE A 92 1.63 -3.52 -9.04
N ARG A 93 2.94 -3.73 -9.11
CA ARG A 93 3.77 -3.99 -7.95
C ARG A 93 5.13 -3.34 -8.19
N LYS A 94 5.56 -2.45 -7.31
CA LYS A 94 6.93 -1.94 -7.35
C LYS A 94 7.89 -3.02 -6.84
N PRO A 95 9.16 -3.04 -7.28
CA PRO A 95 10.12 -4.05 -6.81
C PRO A 95 10.31 -4.13 -5.29
N SER A 96 10.02 -3.04 -4.57
CA SER A 96 10.11 -2.95 -3.11
C SER A 96 8.81 -3.33 -2.38
N GLU A 97 7.72 -3.59 -3.10
CA GLU A 97 6.40 -3.88 -2.53
C GLU A 97 6.18 -5.41 -2.51
N GLU A 98 5.66 -5.92 -1.39
CA GLU A 98 5.28 -7.33 -1.26
C GLU A 98 3.89 -7.61 -1.82
N LEU A 99 3.01 -6.61 -1.80
CA LEU A 99 1.64 -6.70 -2.26
C LEU A 99 1.51 -6.19 -3.69
N THR A 100 0.68 -6.87 -4.48
CA THR A 100 0.26 -6.41 -5.80
C THR A 100 -1.02 -5.60 -5.66
N HIS A 101 -1.00 -4.38 -6.18
CA HIS A 101 -2.15 -3.48 -6.30
C HIS A 101 -2.90 -3.81 -7.58
N VAL A 102 -4.17 -4.16 -7.49
CA VAL A 102 -4.99 -4.57 -8.63
C VAL A 102 -6.18 -3.64 -8.77
N CYS A 103 -6.44 -3.21 -10.00
CA CYS A 103 -7.65 -2.48 -10.35
C CYS A 103 -8.42 -3.25 -11.42
N SER A 104 -9.72 -3.44 -11.21
CA SER A 104 -10.57 -4.24 -12.10
C SER A 104 -11.92 -3.59 -12.36
N THR A 105 -12.52 -3.87 -13.51
CA THR A 105 -13.89 -3.45 -13.88
C THR A 105 -14.68 -4.64 -14.39
N THR A 106 -16.01 -4.57 -14.32
CA THR A 106 -16.91 -5.62 -14.83
C THR A 106 -17.78 -5.08 -15.97
N ASP A 107 -18.13 -5.96 -16.90
CA ASP A 107 -19.10 -5.72 -17.97
C ASP A 107 -20.50 -6.25 -17.61
N LEU A 108 -20.71 -6.63 -16.34
CA LEU A 108 -22.01 -7.11 -15.87
C LEU A 108 -23.05 -6.00 -15.92
N LEU A 109 -24.16 -6.29 -16.61
CA LEU A 109 -25.28 -5.35 -16.78
C LEU A 109 -25.79 -4.85 -15.42
N GLY A 110 -25.86 -3.52 -15.26
CA GLY A 110 -26.29 -2.86 -14.03
C GLY A 110 -25.18 -2.60 -13.01
N PHE A 111 -23.93 -2.95 -13.32
CA PHE A 111 -22.75 -2.72 -12.47
C PHE A 111 -21.60 -2.04 -13.22
N GLU A 112 -21.87 -1.42 -14.38
CA GLU A 112 -20.87 -0.82 -15.26
C GLU A 112 -20.10 0.34 -14.59
N ASP A 113 -20.75 1.05 -13.67
CA ASP A 113 -20.15 2.11 -12.86
C ASP A 113 -19.36 1.59 -11.65
N THR A 114 -19.14 0.27 -11.56
CA THR A 114 -18.35 -0.34 -10.50
C THR A 114 -16.89 -0.47 -10.89
N ILE A 115 -16.03 -0.16 -9.93
CA ILE A 115 -14.59 -0.46 -9.98
C ILE A 115 -14.22 -1.28 -8.74
N PHE A 116 -13.29 -2.21 -8.93
CA PHE A 116 -12.71 -3.01 -7.87
C PHE A 116 -11.26 -2.60 -7.68
N LEU A 117 -10.88 -2.32 -6.45
CA LEU A 117 -9.48 -2.19 -6.05
C LEU A 117 -9.13 -3.39 -5.17
N ALA A 118 -7.91 -3.88 -5.25
CA ALA A 118 -7.47 -4.97 -4.39
C ALA A 118 -5.98 -4.91 -4.07
N LEU A 119 -5.66 -5.22 -2.81
CA LEU A 119 -4.32 -5.57 -2.38
C LEU A 119 -4.21 -7.08 -2.31
N VAL A 120 -3.29 -7.66 -3.06
CA VAL A 120 -3.11 -9.11 -3.16
C VAL A 120 -1.70 -9.49 -2.70
N ASN A 121 -1.61 -10.39 -1.73
CA ASN A 121 -0.38 -11.10 -1.45
C ASN A 121 -0.30 -12.31 -2.38
N GLU A 122 0.53 -12.23 -3.42
CA GLU A 122 0.67 -13.32 -4.40
C GLU A 122 1.25 -14.61 -3.80
N SER A 123 1.99 -14.51 -2.69
CA SER A 123 2.63 -15.68 -2.08
C SER A 123 1.64 -16.56 -1.29
N THR A 124 0.64 -15.94 -0.66
CA THR A 124 -0.39 -16.65 0.12
C THR A 124 -1.73 -16.73 -0.61
N GLY A 125 -1.96 -15.85 -1.57
CA GLY A 125 -3.25 -15.63 -2.21
C GLY A 125 -4.23 -14.82 -1.36
N ASP A 126 -3.81 -14.29 -0.21
CA ASP A 126 -4.66 -13.43 0.61
C ASP A 126 -4.90 -12.10 -0.09
N ALA A 127 -6.10 -11.54 0.09
CA ALA A 127 -6.48 -10.31 -0.55
C ALA A 127 -7.44 -9.46 0.30
N LEU A 128 -7.33 -8.16 0.15
CA LEU A 128 -8.34 -7.19 0.57
C LEU A 128 -8.90 -6.53 -0.68
N VAL A 129 -10.21 -6.66 -0.89
CA VAL A 129 -10.89 -6.22 -2.11
C VAL A 129 -11.98 -5.21 -1.75
N TRP A 130 -11.96 -4.08 -2.43
CA TRP A 130 -12.95 -3.02 -2.31
C TRP A 130 -13.75 -2.91 -3.60
N ARG A 131 -15.07 -2.84 -3.46
CA ARG A 131 -15.98 -2.45 -4.52
C ARG A 131 -16.35 -0.99 -4.31
N ALA A 132 -16.12 -0.16 -5.31
CA ALA A 132 -16.44 1.26 -5.27
C ALA A 132 -17.21 1.69 -6.52
N SER A 133 -17.85 2.86 -6.46
CA SER A 133 -18.30 3.56 -7.66
C SER A 133 -17.08 4.15 -8.37
N ARG A 134 -17.17 4.37 -9.69
CA ARG A 134 -16.14 5.12 -10.43
C ARG A 134 -16.04 6.59 -9.98
N ASN A 135 -16.99 7.08 -9.20
CA ASN A 135 -16.92 8.39 -8.56
C ASN A 135 -16.09 8.40 -7.28
N GLY A 136 -15.68 7.24 -6.75
CA GLY A 136 -14.83 7.13 -5.56
C GLY A 136 -15.54 6.72 -4.28
N ASP A 137 -16.83 6.38 -4.34
CA ASP A 137 -17.60 5.97 -3.16
C ASP A 137 -17.38 4.50 -2.85
N LEU A 138 -16.95 4.18 -1.63
CA LEU A 138 -16.79 2.80 -1.18
C LEU A 138 -18.16 2.15 -0.93
N ILE A 139 -18.47 1.08 -1.67
CA ILE A 139 -19.75 0.37 -1.60
C ILE A 139 -19.65 -0.83 -0.66
N SER A 140 -18.65 -1.69 -0.81
CA SER A 140 -18.47 -2.88 0.03
C SER A 140 -17.03 -3.35 0.06
N THR A 141 -16.65 -4.03 1.15
CA THR A 141 -15.30 -4.58 1.32
C THR A 141 -15.36 -6.08 1.62
N ALA A 142 -14.46 -6.84 1.00
CA ALA A 142 -14.26 -8.25 1.28
C ALA A 142 -12.79 -8.52 1.59
N ARG A 143 -12.53 -9.36 2.60
CA ARG A 143 -11.20 -9.93 2.85
C ARG A 143 -11.24 -11.41 2.52
N PHE A 144 -10.24 -11.85 1.79
CA PHE A 144 -9.96 -13.23 1.52
C PHE A 144 -8.67 -13.60 2.25
N GLU A 145 -8.77 -14.51 3.21
CA GLU A 145 -7.63 -14.91 4.03
C GLU A 145 -7.75 -16.39 4.37
N ASN A 146 -6.65 -17.14 4.23
CA ASN A 146 -6.60 -18.57 4.56
C ASN A 146 -7.72 -19.40 3.89
N GLY A 147 -8.08 -19.06 2.64
CA GLY A 147 -9.12 -19.78 1.89
C GLY A 147 -10.55 -19.32 2.17
N VAL A 148 -10.77 -18.38 3.10
CA VAL A 148 -12.10 -17.93 3.54
C VAL A 148 -12.33 -16.48 3.13
N ALA A 149 -13.51 -16.22 2.55
CA ALA A 149 -13.96 -14.87 2.21
C ALA A 149 -14.92 -14.34 3.29
N THR A 150 -14.63 -13.15 3.82
CA THR A 150 -15.45 -12.45 4.81
C THR A 150 -15.77 -11.04 4.36
N SER A 151 -16.95 -10.55 4.69
CA SER A 151 -17.28 -9.13 4.50
C SER A 151 -16.70 -8.32 5.66
N ILE A 152 -16.15 -7.16 5.35
CA ILE A 152 -15.60 -6.22 6.33
C ILE A 152 -16.40 -4.93 6.28
N SER A 153 -16.58 -4.30 7.45
CA SER A 153 -17.21 -2.99 7.54
C SER A 153 -16.40 -1.93 6.80
N ASN A 154 -17.05 -1.17 5.90
CA ASN A 154 -16.41 -0.09 5.14
C ASN A 154 -15.77 0.96 6.07
N ASN A 155 -16.36 1.23 7.25
CA ASN A 155 -15.77 2.16 8.22
C ASN A 155 -14.37 1.72 8.68
N SER A 156 -14.16 0.41 8.87
CA SER A 156 -12.85 -0.13 9.26
C SER A 156 -11.86 -0.23 8.10
N ALA A 157 -12.37 -0.28 6.86
CA ALA A 157 -11.57 -0.41 5.65
C ALA A 157 -11.28 0.93 4.96
N GLN A 158 -11.93 2.02 5.39
CA GLN A 158 -11.91 3.32 4.71
C GLN A 158 -10.50 3.87 4.52
N THR A 159 -9.67 3.83 5.56
CA THR A 159 -8.29 4.35 5.49
C THR A 159 -7.46 3.60 4.45
N ALA A 160 -7.57 2.27 4.43
CA ALA A 160 -6.85 1.43 3.48
C ALA A 160 -7.40 1.62 2.05
N PHE A 161 -8.72 1.75 1.90
CA PHE A 161 -9.34 2.07 0.61
C PHE A 161 -8.85 3.40 0.05
N VAL A 162 -8.79 4.45 0.88
CA VAL A 162 -8.29 5.77 0.43
C VAL A 162 -6.83 5.65 0.01
N ALA A 163 -5.97 5.00 0.79
CA ALA A 163 -4.58 4.79 0.42
C ALA A 163 -4.44 4.01 -0.91
N GLU A 164 -5.24 2.97 -1.09
CA GLU A 164 -5.25 2.18 -2.33
C GLU A 164 -5.73 3.00 -3.52
N LYS A 165 -6.80 3.77 -3.34
CA LYS A 165 -7.32 4.67 -4.37
C LYS A 165 -6.25 5.66 -4.83
N GLU A 166 -5.57 6.32 -3.89
CA GLU A 166 -4.50 7.28 -4.20
C GLU A 166 -3.26 6.61 -4.84
N TYR A 167 -3.08 5.29 -4.73
CA TYR A 167 -1.99 4.60 -5.43
C TYR A 167 -2.16 4.65 -6.96
N PHE A 168 -3.41 4.61 -7.43
CA PHE A 168 -3.72 4.57 -8.87
C PHE A 168 -3.90 5.96 -9.50
N LEU A 169 -4.04 7.00 -8.69
CA LEU A 169 -4.22 8.38 -9.14
C LEU A 169 -2.85 9.06 -9.33
#